data_AF-A0A9P7E2G6-F1
#
_entry.id   AF-A0A9P7E2G6-F1
#
_cell.length_a   1.000
_cell.length_b   1.000
_cell.length_c   1.000
_cell.angle_alpha   90.00
_cell.angle_beta   90.00
_cell.angle_gamma   90.00
#
_symmetry.space_group_name_H-M   'P 1'
#
loop_
_entity.id
_entity.type
_entity.pdbx_description
1 polymer ?
#
loop_
_entity_poly.entity_id
_entity_poly.type
_entity_poly.pdbx_seq_one_letter_code
_entity_poly.pdbx_strand_id
1 'polypeptide(L)'
;MGPIYLHYSFHAAIAAHHAPVAPAMYPKCKPSSTTSTPAPVLQKVQNSPGGFYAAMPRLIHHVEYFIGGQHRNILVSKGGGLQPTEFIICGVFEISCNDFNFTPDGNFNPSNVFHGCFADMKLSCQLTAGHNDAFRFSSEDFPDVLNNLAHFEGLIPRPGGYDKLSIIHDSLSQRSIKLTHSLFKANKEDQQDFAGEVYGDENYLTDSLSPNFNITTWPVADQCKGHLQGLISTNIICPLPAYDLDHTLILPSQYESKLKGTLIEVHMAFCHY
;
A
#
# COMPACT_ATOMS: atom_id res chain seq x y z
N MET A 1 3.65 6.10 -20.86
CA MET A 1 3.10 6.69 -19.62
C MET A 1 2.99 5.58 -18.61
N GLY A 2 3.81 5.63 -17.56
CA GLY A 2 3.67 4.71 -16.44
C GLY A 2 2.41 5.05 -15.65
N PRO A 3 1.77 4.08 -14.99
CA PRO A 3 0.76 4.40 -13.99
C PRO A 3 1.38 5.23 -12.86
N ILE A 4 0.59 6.08 -12.21
CA ILE A 4 0.98 6.74 -10.97
C ILE A 4 1.22 5.64 -9.93
N TYR A 5 2.47 5.48 -9.50
CA TYR A 5 2.82 4.53 -8.44
C TYR A 5 2.98 5.31 -7.15
N LEU A 6 2.14 4.99 -6.18
CA LEU A 6 2.38 5.42 -4.80
C LEU A 6 3.44 4.48 -4.20
N HIS A 7 4.44 5.04 -3.54
CA HIS A 7 5.45 4.29 -2.82
C HIS A 7 5.02 4.18 -1.36
N TYR A 8 4.98 2.96 -0.82
CA TYR A 8 4.31 2.66 0.45
C TYR A 8 5.27 2.07 1.48
N SER A 9 5.06 2.44 2.74
CA SER A 9 5.46 1.64 3.91
C SER A 9 4.20 1.39 4.74
N PHE A 10 3.74 0.14 4.93
CA PHE A 10 2.67 -0.09 5.92
C PHE A 10 3.29 -0.20 7.31
N HIS A 11 2.53 0.19 8.33
CA HIS A 11 2.61 -0.37 9.68
C HIS A 11 1.16 -0.68 10.06
N ALA A 12 0.72 -1.94 9.98
CA ALA A 12 -0.66 -2.25 10.34
C ALA A 12 -0.79 -2.44 11.86
N ALA A 13 -1.35 -1.42 12.50
CA ALA A 13 -2.25 -1.62 13.63
C ALA A 13 -3.59 -1.02 13.16
N ILE A 14 -4.76 -1.68 13.28
CA ILE A 14 -5.46 -1.97 14.52
C ILE A 14 -6.45 -3.14 14.31
N ALA A 15 -6.65 -3.92 15.37
CA ALA A 15 -7.48 -5.10 15.46
C ALA A 15 -8.81 -5.03 14.68
N ALA A 16 -8.93 -5.86 13.64
CA ALA A 16 -10.22 -6.40 13.27
C ALA A 16 -10.65 -7.39 14.37
N HIS A 17 -11.68 -7.04 15.13
CA HIS A 17 -12.57 -8.06 15.67
C HIS A 17 -13.29 -8.68 14.47
N HIS A 18 -12.74 -9.75 13.91
CA HIS A 18 -13.58 -10.71 13.21
C HIS A 18 -14.45 -11.39 14.27
N ALA A 19 -15.71 -10.96 14.40
CA ALA A 19 -16.73 -11.87 14.87
C ALA A 19 -16.98 -12.86 13.72
N PRO A 20 -16.68 -14.16 13.85
CA PRO A 20 -17.08 -15.12 12.84
C PRO A 20 -18.61 -15.11 12.75
N VAL A 21 -19.13 -14.82 11.56
CA VAL A 21 -20.52 -15.13 11.24
C VAL A 21 -20.60 -16.64 11.05
N ALA A 22 -20.84 -17.36 12.14
CA ALA A 22 -21.23 -18.77 12.12
C ALA A 22 -22.60 -18.94 12.79
N PRO A 23 -23.47 -19.83 12.29
CA PRO A 23 -24.82 -19.99 12.81
C PRO A 23 -24.81 -20.82 14.12
N ALA A 24 -25.44 -20.24 15.14
CA ALA A 24 -26.10 -20.84 16.31
C ALA A 24 -25.41 -21.89 17.22
N MET A 25 -25.46 -21.55 18.54
CA MET A 25 -25.61 -22.37 19.76
C MET A 25 -24.40 -22.82 20.64
N TYR A 26 -24.22 -22.03 21.73
CA TYR A 26 -23.71 -22.29 23.11
C TYR A 26 -22.24 -22.71 23.40
N PRO A 27 -21.68 -22.48 24.62
CA PRO A 27 -21.98 -21.50 25.68
C PRO A 27 -20.80 -20.55 26.00
N LYS A 28 -21.11 -19.50 26.77
CA LYS A 28 -20.26 -18.35 27.16
C LYS A 28 -18.90 -18.73 27.78
N CYS A 29 -17.82 -18.46 27.05
CA CYS A 29 -16.54 -18.07 27.64
C CYS A 29 -16.47 -16.54 27.73
N LYS A 30 -16.11 -16.00 28.90
CA LYS A 30 -15.88 -14.56 29.10
C LYS A 30 -14.60 -14.15 28.37
N PRO A 31 -14.63 -13.21 27.41
CA PRO A 31 -13.40 -12.61 26.91
C PRO A 31 -12.98 -11.49 27.86
N SER A 32 -11.78 -11.59 28.42
CA SER A 32 -11.05 -10.44 28.96
C SER A 32 -10.46 -9.67 27.78
N SER A 33 -11.22 -8.76 27.19
CA SER A 33 -10.71 -7.83 26.18
C SER A 33 -10.41 -6.48 26.84
N THR A 34 -9.12 -6.19 26.98
CA THR A 34 -8.64 -4.83 27.26
C THR A 34 -8.96 -3.98 26.04
N THR A 35 -10.00 -3.16 26.17
CA THR A 35 -10.54 -2.31 25.12
C THR A 35 -9.57 -1.15 24.92
N SER A 36 -8.66 -1.24 23.94
CA SER A 36 -7.91 -0.06 23.51
C SER A 36 -8.91 0.92 22.91
N THR A 37 -9.14 2.03 23.61
CA THR A 37 -10.00 3.14 23.16
C THR A 37 -9.51 3.64 21.79
N PRO A 38 -10.38 4.22 20.93
CA PRO A 38 -9.99 4.73 19.60
C PRO A 38 -9.32 6.11 19.57
N ALA A 39 -9.50 6.94 20.61
CA ALA A 39 -8.82 8.24 20.71
C ALA A 39 -7.27 8.18 20.63
N PRO A 40 -6.58 7.20 21.25
CA PRO A 40 -5.15 6.96 21.07
C PRO A 40 -4.72 6.72 19.62
N VAL A 41 -5.54 6.09 18.78
CA VAL A 41 -5.20 5.80 17.39
C VAL A 41 -5.20 7.07 16.56
N LEU A 42 -6.29 7.84 16.60
CA LEU A 42 -6.37 9.09 15.85
C LEU A 42 -5.25 10.03 16.28
N GLN A 43 -5.01 10.12 17.59
CA GLN A 43 -3.91 10.92 18.13
C GLN A 43 -2.54 10.41 17.66
N LYS A 44 -2.33 9.09 17.58
CA LYS A 44 -1.08 8.51 17.06
C LYS A 44 -0.87 8.91 15.60
N VAL A 45 -1.89 8.75 14.75
CA VAL A 45 -1.78 9.06 13.32
C VAL A 45 -1.58 10.57 13.10
N GLN A 46 -2.29 11.42 13.85
CA GLN A 46 -2.12 12.88 13.80
C GLN A 46 -0.75 13.35 14.26
N ASN A 47 -0.11 12.63 15.18
CA ASN A 47 1.22 12.96 15.70
C ASN A 47 2.33 12.08 15.10
N SER A 48 2.05 11.41 13.98
CA SER A 48 3.04 10.51 13.37
C SER A 48 4.30 11.29 12.97
N PRO A 49 5.49 10.90 13.46
CA PRO A 49 6.72 11.60 13.10
C PRO A 49 6.96 11.48 11.60
N GLY A 50 7.17 12.62 10.92
CA GLY A 50 7.46 12.66 9.49
C GLY A 50 6.27 12.40 8.57
N GLY A 51 5.06 12.23 9.11
CA GLY A 51 3.83 12.03 8.32
C GLY A 51 2.77 13.09 8.62
N PHE A 52 1.89 13.31 7.66
CA PHE A 52 0.74 14.19 7.81
C PHE A 52 -0.56 13.39 7.75
N TYR A 53 -1.49 13.67 8.68
CA TYR A 53 -2.79 13.02 8.65
C TYR A 53 -3.56 13.42 7.39
N ALA A 54 -4.06 12.42 6.65
CA ALA A 54 -4.65 12.57 5.32
C ALA A 54 -5.86 13.51 5.29
N ALA A 55 -6.62 13.61 6.38
CA ALA A 55 -7.79 14.46 6.49
C ALA A 55 -7.48 15.83 7.11
N MET A 56 -6.21 16.16 7.37
CA MET A 56 -5.85 17.47 7.89
C MET A 56 -6.34 18.57 6.94
N PRO A 57 -7.05 19.60 7.45
CA PRO A 57 -7.49 20.71 6.61
C PRO A 57 -6.32 21.42 5.95
N ARG A 58 -6.51 21.83 4.68
CA ARG A 58 -5.52 22.62 3.93
C ARG A 58 -4.16 21.92 3.76
N LEU A 59 -4.15 20.60 3.70
CA LEU A 59 -2.94 19.79 3.53
C LEU A 59 -2.12 20.21 2.29
N ILE A 60 -2.79 20.70 1.26
CA ILE A 60 -2.20 21.26 0.04
C ILE A 60 -1.21 22.42 0.28
N HIS A 61 -1.34 23.15 1.39
CA HIS A 61 -0.43 24.25 1.74
C HIS A 61 0.91 23.76 2.28
N HIS A 62 1.01 22.49 2.68
CA HIS A 62 2.21 21.89 3.25
C HIS A 62 3.04 21.11 2.21
N VAL A 63 2.55 21.01 0.98
CA VAL A 63 3.14 20.19 -0.07
C VAL A 63 3.47 21.01 -1.31
N GLU A 64 4.55 20.62 -1.99
CA GLU A 64 4.90 21.07 -3.33
C GLU A 64 5.28 19.87 -4.21
N TYR A 65 5.10 20.03 -5.52
CA TYR A 65 5.49 19.02 -6.49
C TYR A 65 6.95 19.25 -6.90
N PHE A 66 7.78 18.23 -6.72
CA PHE A 66 9.20 18.26 -7.05
C PHE A 66 9.47 17.42 -8.29
N ILE A 67 10.03 18.07 -9.32
CA ILE A 67 10.46 17.40 -10.56
C ILE A 67 11.88 16.89 -10.35
N GLY A 68 12.00 15.62 -9.97
CA GLY A 68 13.30 14.99 -9.66
C GLY A 68 14.13 14.55 -10.87
N GLY A 69 13.71 14.88 -12.09
CA GLY A 69 14.43 14.46 -13.30
C GLY A 69 14.45 12.95 -13.48
N GLN A 70 15.64 12.34 -13.47
CA GLN A 70 15.82 10.88 -13.62
C GLN A 70 15.35 10.08 -12.38
N HIS A 71 15.18 10.72 -11.23
CA HIS A 71 15.01 10.04 -9.94
C HIS A 71 13.55 9.92 -9.46
N ARG A 72 12.57 10.10 -10.35
CA ARG A 72 11.10 10.19 -10.11
C ARG A 72 10.63 11.58 -9.67
N ASN A 73 9.40 11.94 -10.04
CA ASN A 73 8.75 13.12 -9.51
C ASN A 73 8.00 12.76 -8.24
N ILE A 74 8.06 13.61 -7.23
CA ILE A 74 7.49 13.32 -5.92
C ILE A 74 6.78 14.55 -5.35
N LEU A 75 5.87 14.32 -4.42
CA LEU A 75 5.43 15.37 -3.51
C LEU A 75 6.41 15.50 -2.36
N VAL A 76 6.77 16.74 -2.02
CA VAL A 76 7.71 17.04 -0.94
C VAL A 76 7.11 18.03 0.05
N SER A 77 7.57 17.98 1.30
CA SER A 77 7.17 18.93 2.34
C SER A 77 7.74 20.32 2.06
N LYS A 78 6.86 21.32 2.01
CA LYS A 78 7.27 22.72 1.88
C LYS A 78 8.10 23.15 3.09
N GLY A 79 9.21 23.85 2.82
CA GLY A 79 10.09 24.38 3.85
C GLY A 79 11.07 23.36 4.45
N GLY A 80 11.22 22.17 3.85
CA GLY A 80 12.10 21.08 4.32
C GLY A 80 13.62 21.32 4.25
N GLY A 81 14.07 22.56 4.10
CA GLY A 81 15.50 22.89 4.00
C GLY A 81 16.07 22.66 2.59
N LEU A 82 17.37 22.36 2.52
CA LEU A 82 18.11 22.26 1.25
C LEU A 82 17.85 20.96 0.47
N GLN A 83 17.26 19.95 1.11
CA GLN A 83 16.99 18.65 0.51
C GLN A 83 15.48 18.38 0.45
N PRO A 84 14.94 17.99 -0.72
CA PRO A 84 13.53 17.62 -0.83
C PRO A 84 13.23 16.44 0.11
N THR A 85 12.30 16.64 1.04
CA THR A 85 11.84 15.59 1.95
C THR A 85 10.50 15.08 1.46
N GLU A 86 10.37 13.78 1.26
CA GLU A 86 9.12 13.16 0.78
C GLU A 86 7.93 13.50 1.66
N PHE A 87 6.82 13.84 1.01
CA PHE A 87 5.58 14.14 1.70
C PHE A 87 4.83 12.83 2.00
N ILE A 88 4.97 12.36 3.24
CA ILE A 88 4.28 11.15 3.70
C ILE A 88 2.89 11.51 4.23
N ILE A 89 1.89 10.83 3.73
CA ILE A 89 0.50 10.97 4.18
C ILE A 89 0.12 9.70 4.92
N CYS A 90 -0.47 9.85 6.09
CA CYS A 90 -0.95 8.74 6.90
C CYS A 90 -2.46 8.80 7.12
N GLY A 91 -3.10 7.64 7.23
CA GLY A 91 -4.54 7.56 7.46
C GLY A 91 -4.97 6.16 7.89
N VAL A 92 -6.21 6.07 8.36
CA VAL A 92 -6.84 4.80 8.76
C VAL A 92 -7.94 4.48 7.78
N PHE A 93 -7.89 3.29 7.20
CA PHE A 93 -8.77 2.85 6.13
C PHE A 93 -9.15 1.39 6.29
N GLU A 94 -10.24 0.96 5.66
CA GLU A 94 -10.58 -0.45 5.55
C GLU A 94 -10.21 -0.96 4.15
N ILE A 95 -9.60 -2.14 4.06
CA ILE A 95 -9.37 -2.78 2.78
C ILE A 95 -10.67 -3.44 2.31
N SER A 96 -11.13 -3.12 1.10
CA SER A 96 -12.30 -3.76 0.48
C SER A 96 -12.16 -5.28 0.42
N CYS A 97 -13.23 -5.99 0.81
CA CYS A 97 -13.31 -7.44 0.65
C CYS A 97 -13.44 -7.87 -0.82
N ASN A 98 -14.03 -7.03 -1.66
CA ASN A 98 -14.41 -7.39 -3.03
C ASN A 98 -13.31 -7.07 -4.04
N ASP A 99 -12.48 -6.06 -3.76
CA ASP A 99 -11.45 -5.56 -4.66
C ASP A 99 -10.06 -5.76 -4.02
N PHE A 100 -9.69 -7.03 -3.87
CA PHE A 100 -8.49 -7.44 -3.14
C PHE A 100 -7.65 -8.43 -3.97
N ASN A 101 -6.43 -8.00 -4.30
CA ASN A 101 -5.39 -8.77 -4.99
C ASN A 101 -4.04 -8.70 -4.24
N PHE A 102 -4.04 -8.41 -2.93
CA PHE A 102 -2.83 -8.55 -2.10
C PHE A 102 -2.65 -10.02 -1.70
N THR A 103 -2.54 -10.90 -2.69
CA THR A 103 -2.22 -12.32 -2.55
C THR A 103 -0.79 -12.57 -3.02
N PRO A 104 -0.11 -13.65 -2.61
CA PRO A 104 1.26 -13.94 -3.06
C PRO A 104 1.45 -13.94 -4.57
N ASP A 105 0.45 -14.35 -5.34
CA ASP A 105 0.49 -14.35 -6.81
C ASP A 105 -0.33 -13.20 -7.42
N GLY A 106 -0.89 -12.31 -6.60
CA GLY A 106 -1.75 -11.21 -7.05
C GLY A 106 -3.02 -11.67 -7.78
N ASN A 107 -3.45 -12.93 -7.61
CA ASN A 107 -4.48 -13.59 -8.40
C ASN A 107 -4.10 -13.79 -9.87
N PHE A 108 -2.80 -13.91 -10.15
CA PHE A 108 -2.30 -14.25 -11.47
C PHE A 108 -2.84 -15.60 -11.92
N ASN A 109 -3.52 -15.58 -13.06
CA ASN A 109 -3.97 -16.76 -13.78
C ASN A 109 -3.19 -16.89 -15.09
N PRO A 110 -2.33 -17.90 -15.26
CA PRO A 110 -1.55 -18.10 -16.48
C PRO A 110 -2.41 -18.44 -17.71
N SER A 111 -3.64 -18.91 -17.51
CA SER A 111 -4.59 -19.13 -18.60
C SER A 111 -5.31 -17.86 -19.05
N ASN A 112 -5.19 -16.76 -18.30
CA ASN A 112 -5.77 -15.48 -18.69
C ASN A 112 -4.77 -14.67 -19.53
N VAL A 113 -5.03 -14.59 -20.84
CA VAL A 113 -4.20 -13.86 -21.81
C VAL A 113 -4.06 -12.37 -21.49
N PHE A 114 -4.97 -11.79 -20.71
CA PHE A 114 -4.94 -10.38 -20.34
C PHE A 114 -3.99 -10.04 -19.18
N HIS A 115 -3.52 -11.05 -18.44
CA HIS A 115 -2.61 -10.81 -17.30
C HIS A 115 -1.16 -10.52 -17.70
N GLY A 116 -0.80 -10.75 -18.96
CA GLY A 116 0.57 -10.55 -19.43
C GLY A 116 1.57 -11.48 -18.71
N CYS A 117 2.75 -10.96 -18.41
CA CYS A 117 3.82 -11.72 -17.76
C CYS A 117 3.69 -11.65 -16.24
N PHE A 118 4.04 -12.75 -15.56
CA PHE A 118 4.02 -12.79 -14.09
C PHE A 118 4.97 -11.76 -13.46
N ALA A 119 6.08 -11.41 -14.14
CA ALA A 119 7.00 -10.36 -13.72
C ALA A 119 6.36 -8.96 -13.61
N ASP A 120 5.31 -8.70 -14.40
CA ASP A 120 4.61 -7.41 -14.43
C ASP A 120 3.48 -7.33 -13.39
N MET A 121 3.31 -8.40 -12.59
CA MET A 121 2.21 -8.50 -11.65
C MET A 121 2.29 -7.40 -10.59
N LYS A 122 1.15 -6.74 -10.40
CA LYS A 122 0.94 -5.74 -9.36
C LYS A 122 -0.12 -6.23 -8.42
N LEU A 123 0.22 -6.32 -7.15
CA LEU A 123 -0.75 -6.47 -6.09
C LEU A 123 -1.60 -5.20 -6.06
N SER A 124 -2.90 -5.32 -5.86
CA SER A 124 -3.78 -4.15 -5.73
C SER A 124 -4.86 -4.36 -4.69
N CYS A 125 -5.30 -3.30 -4.04
CA CYS A 125 -6.52 -3.31 -3.25
C CYS A 125 -7.23 -1.97 -3.34
N GLN A 126 -8.50 -1.92 -2.93
CA GLN A 126 -9.23 -0.67 -2.72
C GLN A 126 -9.32 -0.37 -1.22
N LEU A 127 -9.01 0.87 -0.85
CA LEU A 127 -9.27 1.40 0.48
C LEU A 127 -10.62 2.11 0.51
N THR A 128 -11.38 1.87 1.56
CA THR A 128 -12.65 2.51 1.83
C THR A 128 -12.63 3.17 3.22
N ALA A 129 -13.64 3.99 3.48
CA ALA A 129 -13.98 4.40 4.84
C ALA A 129 -14.11 3.18 5.77
N GLY A 130 -13.66 3.30 7.01
CA GLY A 130 -13.85 2.26 8.03
C GLY A 130 -15.31 2.12 8.44
N HIS A 131 -15.83 0.89 8.49
CA HIS A 131 -17.22 0.61 8.90
C HIS A 131 -17.37 0.33 10.39
N ASN A 132 -16.26 0.17 11.12
CA ASN A 132 -16.28 -0.10 12.55
C ASN A 132 -16.58 1.18 13.35
N ASP A 133 -17.66 1.17 14.14
CA ASP A 133 -18.07 2.30 14.99
C ASP A 133 -16.97 2.80 15.94
N ALA A 134 -16.07 1.93 16.39
CA ALA A 134 -14.92 2.34 17.19
C ALA A 134 -14.00 3.28 16.40
N PHE A 135 -13.93 3.16 15.08
CA PHE A 135 -13.09 3.98 14.20
C PHE A 135 -13.90 4.94 13.36
N ARG A 136 -15.03 5.43 13.90
CA ARG A 136 -15.94 6.34 13.20
C ARG A 136 -15.26 7.57 12.59
N PHE A 137 -14.17 8.07 13.19
CA PHE A 137 -13.38 9.15 12.59
C PHE A 137 -12.89 8.78 11.17
N SER A 138 -12.52 7.52 10.90
CA SER A 138 -12.08 7.06 9.58
C SER A 138 -13.15 7.28 8.51
N SER A 139 -14.43 7.06 8.83
CA SER A 139 -15.54 7.30 7.88
C SER A 139 -15.96 8.76 7.81
N GLU A 140 -15.93 9.50 8.93
CA GLU A 140 -16.21 10.93 8.96
C GLU A 140 -15.17 11.75 8.19
N ASP A 141 -13.90 11.37 8.29
CA ASP A 141 -12.76 12.05 7.69
C ASP A 141 -12.51 11.62 6.22
N PHE A 142 -13.10 10.50 5.77
CA PHE A 142 -12.85 9.95 4.43
C PHE A 142 -13.14 10.92 3.27
N PRO A 143 -14.24 11.71 3.28
CA PRO A 143 -14.46 12.72 2.24
C PRO A 143 -13.34 13.76 2.16
N ASP A 144 -12.79 14.19 3.30
CA ASP A 144 -11.69 15.15 3.35
C ASP A 144 -10.38 14.54 2.87
N VAL A 145 -10.13 13.26 3.18
CA VAL A 145 -9.03 12.51 2.57
C VAL A 145 -9.14 12.54 1.06
N LEU A 146 -10.29 12.16 0.49
CA LEU A 146 -10.48 12.12 -0.96
C LEU A 146 -10.30 13.51 -1.61
N ASN A 147 -10.80 14.56 -0.97
CA ASN A 147 -10.60 15.94 -1.44
C ASN A 147 -9.12 16.32 -1.46
N ASN A 148 -8.38 16.02 -0.38
CA ASN A 148 -6.94 16.27 -0.31
C ASN A 148 -6.16 15.49 -1.37
N LEU A 149 -6.45 14.19 -1.56
CA LEU A 149 -5.82 13.38 -2.60
C LEU A 149 -6.10 13.95 -4.00
N ALA A 150 -7.34 14.37 -4.28
CA ALA A 150 -7.71 14.99 -5.55
C ALA A 150 -6.95 16.31 -5.79
N HIS A 151 -6.71 17.09 -4.73
CA HIS A 151 -5.88 18.30 -4.80
C HIS A 151 -4.42 17.98 -5.12
N PHE A 152 -3.84 16.92 -4.54
CA PHE A 152 -2.49 16.48 -4.88
C PHE A 152 -2.35 16.03 -6.31
N GLU A 153 -3.30 15.24 -6.82
CA GLU A 153 -3.33 14.87 -8.24
C GLU A 153 -3.44 16.11 -9.15
N GLY A 154 -4.03 17.21 -8.67
CA GLY A 154 -4.09 18.49 -9.36
C GLY A 154 -2.76 19.24 -9.43
N LEU A 155 -1.80 18.94 -8.55
CA LEU A 155 -0.46 19.53 -8.58
C LEU A 155 0.45 18.92 -9.64
N ILE A 156 0.14 17.72 -10.10
CA ILE A 156 0.96 16.98 -11.06
C ILE A 156 0.90 17.71 -12.42
N PRO A 157 2.04 18.18 -12.96
CA PRO A 157 2.10 18.82 -14.27
C PRO A 157 1.61 17.85 -15.35
N ARG A 158 0.71 18.33 -16.21
CA ARG A 158 0.12 17.52 -17.28
C ARG A 158 0.53 18.07 -18.64
N PRO A 159 1.18 17.26 -19.49
CA PRO A 159 1.26 17.59 -20.91
C PRO A 159 -0.17 17.63 -21.48
N GLY A 160 -0.43 18.56 -22.41
CA GLY A 160 -1.76 18.66 -23.03
C GLY A 160 -2.13 17.37 -23.77
N GLY A 161 -3.40 16.95 -23.65
CA GLY A 161 -3.96 15.83 -24.43
C GLY A 161 -3.92 14.46 -23.76
N TYR A 162 -3.55 14.36 -22.48
CA TYR A 162 -3.52 13.09 -21.75
C TYR A 162 -4.58 12.99 -20.66
N ASP A 163 -5.14 11.79 -20.51
CA ASP A 163 -6.11 11.48 -19.48
C ASP A 163 -5.48 11.46 -18.09
N LYS A 164 -6.25 11.94 -17.10
CA LYS A 164 -5.87 11.89 -15.70
C LYS A 164 -6.05 10.45 -15.20
N LEU A 165 -4.94 9.78 -14.88
CA LEU A 165 -5.00 8.60 -14.03
C LEU A 165 -5.25 9.06 -12.60
N SER A 166 -6.36 8.62 -12.02
CA SER A 166 -6.67 8.89 -10.62
C SER A 166 -6.53 7.62 -9.80
N ILE A 167 -5.99 7.77 -8.59
CA ILE A 167 -6.04 6.71 -7.58
C ILE A 167 -7.41 6.65 -6.92
N ILE A 168 -8.21 7.71 -7.04
CA ILE A 168 -9.58 7.77 -6.54
C ILE A 168 -10.47 7.06 -7.55
N HIS A 169 -11.17 6.03 -7.10
CA HIS A 169 -12.06 5.24 -7.91
C HIS A 169 -13.50 5.41 -7.45
N ASP A 170 -14.36 5.89 -8.35
CA ASP A 170 -15.78 6.10 -8.13
C ASP A 170 -16.55 4.91 -8.76
N SER A 171 -17.15 4.04 -7.94
CA SER A 171 -17.97 2.91 -8.41
C SER A 171 -19.30 2.88 -7.69
N LEU A 172 -20.41 2.85 -8.43
CA LEU A 172 -21.77 2.58 -7.90
C LEU A 172 -22.07 3.31 -6.56
N SER A 173 -21.76 4.61 -6.47
CA SER A 173 -21.91 5.49 -5.29
C SER A 173 -20.88 5.36 -4.16
N GLN A 174 -19.91 4.46 -4.26
CA GLN A 174 -18.81 4.33 -3.33
C GLN A 174 -17.51 4.87 -3.95
N ARG A 175 -16.90 5.83 -3.25
CA ARG A 175 -15.54 6.27 -3.55
C ARG A 175 -14.54 5.40 -2.82
N SER A 176 -13.42 5.13 -3.44
CA SER A 176 -12.33 4.32 -2.88
C SER A 176 -10.98 4.82 -3.35
N ILE A 177 -9.92 4.41 -2.66
CA ILE A 177 -8.54 4.73 -3.03
C ILE A 177 -7.85 3.44 -3.46
N LYS A 178 -7.39 3.37 -4.70
CA LYS A 178 -6.69 2.19 -5.22
C LYS A 178 -5.24 2.21 -4.80
N LEU A 179 -4.82 1.20 -4.04
CA LEU A 179 -3.41 0.94 -3.80
C LEU A 179 -2.88 -0.09 -4.80
N THR A 180 -1.63 0.08 -5.20
CA THR A 180 -0.93 -0.88 -6.05
C THR A 180 0.50 -1.06 -5.58
N HIS A 181 1.00 -2.29 -5.62
CA HIS A 181 2.36 -2.65 -5.21
C HIS A 181 2.97 -3.59 -6.24
N SER A 182 4.12 -3.23 -6.80
CA SER A 182 4.82 -4.09 -7.75
C SER A 182 5.47 -5.25 -7.01
N LEU A 183 5.07 -6.48 -7.34
CA LEU A 183 5.56 -7.67 -6.65
C LEU A 183 7.00 -8.01 -7.05
N PHE A 184 7.41 -7.69 -8.28
CA PHE A 184 8.75 -7.97 -8.79
C PHE A 184 9.43 -6.69 -9.29
N LYS A 185 10.76 -6.66 -9.14
CA LYS A 185 11.66 -5.70 -9.78
C LYS A 185 12.71 -6.48 -10.59
N ALA A 186 13.16 -5.95 -11.72
CA ALA A 186 14.25 -6.57 -12.47
C ALA A 186 15.56 -6.52 -11.65
N ASN A 187 16.34 -7.61 -11.65
CA ASN A 187 17.67 -7.59 -11.09
C ASN A 187 18.56 -6.70 -11.99
N LYS A 188 19.27 -5.73 -11.39
CA LYS A 188 20.10 -4.77 -12.12
C LYS A 188 21.52 -5.28 -12.38
N GLU A 189 21.91 -6.41 -11.79
CA GLU A 189 23.26 -6.96 -11.92
C GLU A 189 23.63 -7.39 -13.36
N ASP A 190 22.64 -7.67 -14.20
CA ASP A 190 22.84 -8.02 -15.62
C ASP A 190 22.95 -6.80 -16.56
N GLN A 191 22.80 -5.56 -16.06
CA GLN A 191 22.97 -4.33 -16.85
C GLN A 191 24.36 -3.73 -16.64
N GLN A 192 25.40 -4.43 -17.12
CA GLN A 192 26.80 -4.05 -16.89
C GLN A 192 27.33 -2.88 -17.74
N ASP A 193 26.52 -2.24 -18.60
CA ASP A 193 27.01 -1.28 -19.61
C ASP A 193 26.39 0.13 -19.62
N PHE A 194 25.64 0.55 -18.58
CA PHE A 194 25.24 1.96 -18.47
C PHE A 194 25.69 2.57 -17.14
N ALA A 195 26.61 3.51 -17.24
CA ALA A 195 27.18 4.25 -16.13
C ALA A 195 26.11 4.98 -15.30
N GLY A 196 26.07 4.63 -14.01
CA GLY A 196 25.60 5.48 -12.94
C GLY A 196 24.15 5.27 -12.54
N GLU A 197 23.92 4.57 -11.42
CA GLU A 197 23.18 5.12 -10.27
C GLU A 197 23.13 4.08 -9.14
N VAL A 198 23.85 4.37 -8.06
CA VAL A 198 23.73 3.66 -6.79
C VAL A 198 22.41 4.12 -6.16
N TYR A 199 21.37 3.30 -6.32
CA TYR A 199 20.11 3.51 -5.63
C TYR A 199 20.33 3.31 -4.13
N GLY A 200 20.06 4.36 -3.36
CA GLY A 200 19.96 4.26 -1.91
C GLY A 200 18.85 3.30 -1.51
N ASP A 201 19.25 2.20 -0.88
CA ASP A 201 18.68 1.71 0.38
C ASP A 201 17.27 1.08 0.38
N GLU A 202 16.87 0.38 -0.69
CA GLU A 202 15.72 -0.57 -0.62
C GLU A 202 16.13 -2.05 -0.76
N ASN A 203 17.37 -2.33 -1.18
CA ASN A 203 17.84 -3.70 -1.38
C ASN A 203 18.24 -4.40 -0.06
N TYR A 204 18.30 -3.67 1.07
CA TYR A 204 18.70 -4.23 2.36
C TYR A 204 17.60 -4.98 3.10
N LEU A 205 16.33 -4.83 2.68
CA LEU A 205 15.24 -5.57 3.31
C LEU A 205 15.31 -7.04 2.91
N THR A 206 15.44 -7.39 1.63
CA THR A 206 15.31 -8.80 1.20
C THR A 206 16.41 -9.72 1.72
N ASP A 207 17.65 -9.23 1.88
CA ASP A 207 18.77 -10.07 2.33
C ASP A 207 18.77 -10.35 3.84
N SER A 208 18.05 -9.55 4.62
CA SER A 208 17.91 -9.75 6.08
C SER A 208 16.59 -10.40 6.49
N LEU A 209 15.63 -10.53 5.57
CA LEU A 209 14.34 -11.12 5.86
C LEU A 209 14.41 -12.64 5.98
N SER A 210 13.46 -13.18 6.74
CA SER A 210 13.26 -14.63 6.89
C SER A 210 13.17 -15.30 5.51
N PRO A 211 13.65 -16.56 5.35
CA PRO A 211 13.53 -17.31 4.09
C PRO A 211 12.12 -17.29 3.50
N ASN A 212 11.06 -17.17 4.32
CA ASN A 212 9.67 -17.05 3.87
C ASN A 212 9.37 -15.84 2.96
N PHE A 213 10.29 -14.87 2.85
CA PHE A 213 10.19 -13.71 1.95
C PHE A 213 11.09 -13.82 0.71
N ASN A 214 11.76 -14.96 0.52
CA ASN A 214 12.61 -15.22 -0.63
C ASN A 214 11.77 -15.67 -1.84
N ILE A 215 12.19 -15.27 -3.04
CA ILE A 215 11.53 -15.62 -4.31
C ILE A 215 11.45 -17.14 -4.53
N THR A 216 12.44 -17.90 -4.05
CA THR A 216 12.51 -19.36 -4.23
C THR A 216 11.48 -20.14 -3.40
N THR A 217 11.01 -19.55 -2.31
CA THR A 217 10.02 -20.14 -1.39
C THR A 217 8.72 -19.33 -1.35
N TRP A 218 8.52 -18.43 -2.31
CA TRP A 218 7.35 -17.56 -2.34
C TRP A 218 6.06 -18.38 -2.53
N PRO A 219 5.03 -18.20 -1.68
CA PRO A 219 3.91 -19.14 -1.60
C PRO A 219 2.84 -18.87 -2.67
N VAL A 220 3.16 -19.14 -3.93
CA VAL A 220 2.23 -19.02 -5.07
C VAL A 220 1.36 -20.27 -5.24
N ALA A 221 0.20 -20.14 -5.90
CA ALA A 221 -0.58 -21.28 -6.34
C ALA A 221 0.22 -22.19 -7.28
N ASP A 222 -0.12 -23.50 -7.32
CA ASP A 222 0.64 -24.51 -8.08
C ASP A 222 0.81 -24.15 -9.56
N GLN A 223 -0.24 -23.60 -10.18
CA GLN A 223 -0.24 -23.16 -11.57
C GLN A 223 0.76 -22.02 -11.86
N CYS A 224 1.16 -21.26 -10.84
CA CYS A 224 2.08 -20.13 -10.96
C CYS A 224 3.55 -20.54 -10.71
N LYS A 225 3.82 -21.73 -10.16
CA LYS A 225 5.17 -22.16 -9.78
C LYS A 225 6.15 -22.17 -10.96
N GLY A 226 5.72 -22.61 -12.14
CA GLY A 226 6.56 -22.60 -13.35
C GLY A 226 6.96 -21.19 -13.78
N HIS A 227 6.05 -20.21 -13.64
CA HIS A 227 6.33 -18.81 -13.94
C HIS A 227 7.27 -18.20 -12.90
N LEU A 228 7.04 -18.46 -11.62
CA LEU A 228 7.93 -18.02 -10.54
C LEU A 228 9.36 -18.53 -10.73
N GLN A 229 9.52 -19.81 -11.10
CA GLN A 229 10.82 -20.41 -11.34
C GLN A 229 11.63 -19.67 -12.42
N GLY A 230 10.95 -19.18 -13.47
CA GLY A 230 11.57 -18.40 -14.54
C GLY A 230 12.07 -17.01 -14.10
N LEU A 231 11.59 -16.50 -12.96
CA LEU A 231 11.95 -15.17 -12.44
C LEU A 231 13.09 -15.18 -11.44
N ILE A 232 13.47 -16.34 -10.88
CA ILE A 232 14.45 -16.46 -9.81
C ILE A 232 15.81 -15.84 -10.18
N SER A 233 16.24 -15.96 -11.44
CA SER A 233 17.52 -15.41 -11.90
C SER A 233 17.43 -13.96 -12.40
N THR A 234 16.26 -13.51 -12.83
CA THR A 234 16.10 -12.21 -13.53
C THR A 234 15.47 -11.13 -12.67
N ASN A 235 14.83 -11.50 -11.56
CA ASN A 235 14.01 -10.59 -10.77
C ASN A 235 14.27 -10.76 -9.28
N ILE A 236 14.10 -9.65 -8.57
CA ILE A 236 14.03 -9.59 -7.12
C ILE A 236 12.57 -9.46 -6.73
N ILE A 237 12.14 -10.27 -5.76
CA ILE A 237 10.80 -10.14 -5.20
C ILE A 237 10.76 -8.97 -4.23
N CYS A 238 9.67 -8.21 -4.26
CA CYS A 238 9.41 -7.07 -3.39
C CYS A 238 8.21 -7.43 -2.52
N PRO A 239 8.42 -7.98 -1.31
CA PRO A 239 7.30 -8.27 -0.42
C PRO A 239 6.52 -7.01 -0.06
N LEU A 240 5.21 -7.16 0.16
CA LEU A 240 4.39 -6.11 0.72
C LEU A 240 4.86 -5.83 2.16
N PRO A 241 5.26 -4.60 2.53
CA PRO A 241 5.76 -4.31 3.86
C PRO A 241 4.58 -4.17 4.84
N ALA A 242 3.82 -5.24 5.08
CA ALA A 242 2.62 -5.28 5.92
C ALA A 242 2.92 -5.92 7.28
N TYR A 243 2.55 -5.25 8.37
CA TYR A 243 2.87 -5.67 9.73
C TYR A 243 1.61 -5.95 10.53
N ASP A 244 1.68 -6.79 11.55
CA ASP A 244 0.58 -6.97 12.51
C ASP A 244 0.71 -6.01 13.71
N LEU A 245 -0.17 -6.20 14.70
CA LEU A 245 -0.25 -5.39 15.91
C LEU A 245 1.03 -5.40 16.75
N ASP A 246 1.81 -6.48 16.65
CA ASP A 246 3.07 -6.64 17.37
C ASP A 246 4.24 -6.09 16.54
N HIS A 247 3.95 -5.34 15.47
CA HIS A 247 4.91 -4.85 14.49
C HIS A 247 5.72 -5.98 13.83
N THR A 248 5.12 -7.18 13.74
CA THR A 248 5.74 -8.32 13.05
C THR A 248 5.29 -8.34 11.61
N LEU A 249 6.25 -8.52 10.69
CA LEU A 249 5.96 -8.61 9.26
C LEU A 249 5.05 -9.82 8.98
N ILE A 250 3.90 -9.56 8.37
CA ILE A 250 2.92 -10.58 7.96
C ILE A 250 3.55 -11.44 6.88
N LEU A 251 3.45 -12.77 7.03
CA LEU A 251 3.98 -13.68 6.03
C LEU A 251 3.16 -13.59 4.73
N PRO A 252 3.77 -13.76 3.54
CA PRO A 252 3.04 -13.68 2.29
C PRO A 252 1.87 -14.66 2.22
N SER A 253 2.05 -15.89 2.75
CA SER A 253 1.00 -16.91 2.83
C SER A 253 -0.22 -16.50 3.66
N GLN A 254 -0.11 -15.43 4.45
CA GLN A 254 -1.17 -14.91 5.32
C GLN A 254 -1.81 -13.63 4.78
N TYR A 255 -1.26 -13.00 3.72
CA TYR A 255 -1.72 -11.69 3.25
C TYR A 255 -3.24 -11.63 3.04
N GLU A 256 -3.84 -12.62 2.36
CA GLU A 256 -5.28 -12.60 2.14
C GLU A 256 -6.06 -12.67 3.46
N SER A 257 -5.78 -13.67 4.29
CA SER A 257 -6.49 -13.91 5.54
C SER A 257 -6.32 -12.78 6.58
N LYS A 258 -5.25 -11.99 6.48
CA LYS A 258 -4.89 -10.95 7.45
C LYS A 258 -5.22 -9.54 6.99
N LEU A 259 -5.31 -9.29 5.68
CA LEU A 259 -5.47 -7.93 5.14
C LEU A 259 -6.87 -7.70 4.56
N LYS A 260 -7.49 -8.70 3.95
CA LYS A 260 -8.81 -8.55 3.30
C LYS A 260 -9.87 -8.15 4.34
N GLY A 261 -10.62 -7.07 4.09
CA GLY A 261 -11.64 -6.59 5.02
C GLY A 261 -11.10 -5.97 6.32
N THR A 262 -9.78 -5.78 6.42
CA THR A 262 -9.15 -5.34 7.67
C THR A 262 -8.98 -3.83 7.70
N LEU A 263 -9.16 -3.24 8.88
CA LEU A 263 -8.85 -1.85 9.14
C LEU A 263 -7.34 -1.68 9.34
N ILE A 264 -6.74 -0.77 8.60
CA ILE A 264 -5.30 -0.59 8.51
C ILE A 264 -4.91 0.88 8.66
N GLU A 265 -3.74 1.10 9.25
CA GLU A 265 -3.01 2.36 9.18
C GLU A 265 -2.08 2.31 7.95
N VAL A 266 -2.26 3.26 7.03
CA VAL A 266 -1.48 3.37 5.79
C VAL A 266 -0.59 4.59 5.88
N HIS A 267 0.68 4.43 5.51
CA HIS A 267 1.60 5.54 5.25
C HIS A 267 2.03 5.47 3.79
N MET A 268 1.80 6.55 3.06
CA MET A 268 1.99 6.60 1.61
C MET A 268 2.68 7.87 1.18
N ALA A 269 3.65 7.71 0.27
CA ALA A 269 4.27 8.80 -0.47
C ALA A 269 3.63 8.92 -1.85
N PHE A 270 3.46 10.15 -2.31
CA PHE A 270 3.00 10.42 -3.67
C PHE A 270 4.19 10.49 -4.63
N CYS A 271 4.24 9.56 -5.59
CA CYS A 271 5.23 9.57 -6.67
C CYS A 271 4.55 9.55 -8.05
N HIS A 272 5.15 10.24 -9.00
CA HIS A 272 4.73 10.29 -10.40
C HIS A 272 5.92 10.00 -11.32
N TYR A 273 5.71 9.08 -12.27
CA TYR A 273 6.73 8.59 -13.21
C TYR A 273 6.45 9.09 -14.62
#